data_AF-A0A3S0GSZ0-F1
#
_entry.id   AF-A0A3S0GSZ0-F1
#
_cell.length_a   1.000
_cell.length_b   1.000
_cell.length_c   1.000
_cell.angle_alpha   90.00
_cell.angle_beta   90.00
_cell.angle_gamma   90.00
#
_symmetry.space_group_name_H-M   'P 1'
#
loop_
_entity.id
_entity.type
_entity.pdbx_description
1 polymer ?
#
loop_
_entity_poly.entity_id
_entity_poly.type
_entity_poly.pdbx_seq_one_letter_code
_entity_poly.pdbx_strand_id
1 'polypeptide(L)'
;MWDYTDKVKEYFFNPRNAGLLEDANAVGEVGAIACGDALKLMLKVDPGTERIEDAKFQTFGCGSAIASSSALTELVKGKTLDEALKLTNADIAEFLGGLPPEKMHCSVMGYEALQAAVANFRGEEWKDDHEEGALICKCFGVDEHMLETAIRVNKLTTLEMVTFYTKAGGSCATCVEGIEGVLAKTNAQMVEEGLIAKDQAFVAGKGEAGNVKRKPQVKPAVELSDDFIQLEVFNDEMRAPPPKLTMVQKVKLVEEAIGEMRPTLKRDGGDCELIDIDGDRVLVKLTGACSNCQLSSLTVSGIQERLAAKTKLPLRVVPVAA
;
A
#
# COMPACT_ATOMS: atom_id res chain seq x y z
N MET A 1 -8.27 -4.16 8.39
CA MET A 1 -8.49 -4.10 6.93
C MET A 1 -8.90 -2.68 6.64
N TRP A 2 -8.21 -1.96 5.75
CA TRP A 2 -8.55 -0.56 5.46
C TRP A 2 -9.81 -0.53 4.61
N ASP A 3 -10.76 0.35 4.96
CA ASP A 3 -11.96 0.57 4.15
C ASP A 3 -11.60 1.47 2.97
N TYR A 4 -11.32 0.83 1.83
CA TYR A 4 -11.15 1.52 0.55
C TYR A 4 -12.49 1.71 -0.14
N THR A 5 -12.65 2.85 -0.79
CA THR A 5 -13.78 3.10 -1.70
C THR A 5 -13.72 2.13 -2.88
N ASP A 6 -14.86 1.93 -3.52
CA ASP A 6 -14.91 1.07 -4.72
C ASP A 6 -14.10 1.67 -5.87
N LYS A 7 -14.00 3.00 -5.92
CA LYS A 7 -13.16 3.69 -6.91
C LYS A 7 -11.66 3.46 -6.65
N VAL A 8 -11.20 3.46 -5.40
CA VAL A 8 -9.81 3.07 -5.07
C VAL A 8 -9.54 1.63 -5.50
N LYS A 9 -10.47 0.71 -5.23
CA LYS A 9 -10.33 -0.70 -5.66
C LYS A 9 -10.27 -0.80 -7.19
N GLU A 10 -11.12 -0.08 -7.90
CA GLU A 10 -11.13 -0.06 -9.36
C GLU A 10 -9.79 0.41 -9.93
N TYR A 11 -9.27 1.54 -9.45
CA TYR A 11 -8.00 2.11 -9.92
C TYR A 11 -6.79 1.27 -9.50
N PHE A 12 -6.92 0.44 -8.45
CA PHE A 12 -5.92 -0.54 -8.07
C PHE A 12 -5.94 -1.78 -8.97
N PHE A 13 -7.11 -2.38 -9.21
CA PHE A 13 -7.24 -3.61 -10.00
C PHE A 13 -7.13 -3.37 -11.51
N ASN A 14 -7.60 -2.21 -11.97
CA ASN A 14 -7.60 -1.80 -13.38
C ASN A 14 -6.96 -0.40 -13.53
N PRO A 15 -5.66 -0.25 -13.23
CA PRO A 15 -5.00 1.05 -13.30
C PRO A 15 -5.01 1.62 -14.72
N ARG A 16 -5.41 2.89 -14.83
CA ARG A 16 -5.40 3.67 -16.07
C ARG A 16 -3.99 4.19 -16.32
N ASN A 17 -3.50 4.04 -17.54
CA ASN A 17 -2.21 4.59 -17.99
C ASN A 17 -0.96 4.05 -17.26
N ALA A 18 -1.04 2.85 -16.67
CA ALA A 18 0.14 2.16 -16.18
C ALA A 18 1.03 1.70 -17.35
N GLY A 19 2.33 1.90 -17.25
CA GLY A 19 3.32 1.44 -18.22
C GLY A 19 4.37 2.49 -18.58
N LEU A 20 5.22 2.13 -19.53
CA LEU A 20 6.27 3.01 -20.05
C LEU A 20 5.71 3.94 -21.13
N LEU A 21 6.18 5.19 -21.13
CA LEU A 21 5.99 6.18 -22.20
C LEU A 21 7.37 6.49 -22.80
N GLU A 22 7.67 5.89 -23.95
CA GLU A 22 9.01 5.95 -24.56
C GLU A 22 9.39 7.34 -25.07
N ASP A 23 8.41 8.13 -25.46
CA ASP A 23 8.59 9.46 -26.06
C ASP A 23 8.29 10.61 -25.07
N ALA A 24 8.27 10.30 -23.77
CA ALA A 24 8.09 11.27 -22.70
C ALA A 24 9.20 12.33 -22.75
N ASN A 25 8.82 13.60 -22.61
CA ASN A 25 9.73 14.74 -22.56
C ASN A 25 9.69 15.48 -21.21
N ALA A 26 8.93 14.94 -20.25
CA ALA A 26 8.79 15.45 -18.90
C ALA A 26 8.69 14.24 -17.96
N VAL A 27 9.70 14.03 -17.12
CA VAL A 27 9.79 12.84 -16.25
C VAL A 27 10.05 13.26 -14.81
N GLY A 28 9.22 12.77 -13.89
CA GLY A 28 9.36 12.97 -12.45
C GLY A 28 9.51 11.63 -11.75
N GLU A 29 10.55 11.50 -10.93
CA GLU A 29 10.83 10.29 -10.15
C GLU A 29 10.92 10.67 -8.66
N VAL A 30 10.10 10.04 -7.84
CA VAL A 30 10.02 10.27 -6.40
C VAL A 30 9.91 8.95 -5.66
N GLY A 31 10.32 8.92 -4.39
CA GLY A 31 10.18 7.73 -3.57
C GLY A 31 10.31 8.04 -2.09
N ALA A 32 9.59 7.27 -1.27
CA ALA A 32 9.57 7.42 0.17
C ALA A 32 10.24 6.22 0.84
N ILE A 33 11.46 6.43 1.38
CA ILE A 33 12.22 5.39 2.10
C ILE A 33 11.41 4.79 3.26
N ALA A 34 10.58 5.60 3.91
CA ALA A 34 9.80 5.19 5.08
C ALA A 34 8.74 4.11 4.78
N CYS A 35 8.12 4.11 3.59
CA CYS A 35 7.12 3.10 3.20
C CYS A 35 7.60 2.18 2.07
N GLY A 36 8.72 2.48 1.42
CA GLY A 36 9.24 1.73 0.29
C GLY A 36 8.48 1.93 -1.01
N ASP A 37 7.60 2.94 -1.07
CA ASP A 37 6.87 3.29 -2.30
C ASP A 37 7.79 4.15 -3.19
N ALA A 38 7.72 3.93 -4.50
CA ALA A 38 8.41 4.71 -5.52
C ALA A 38 7.49 4.93 -6.72
N LEU A 39 7.57 6.11 -7.32
CA LEU A 39 6.75 6.53 -8.46
C LEU A 39 7.61 7.23 -9.50
N LYS A 40 7.50 6.75 -10.73
CA LYS A 40 7.98 7.39 -11.96
C LYS A 40 6.77 7.85 -12.76
N LEU A 41 6.56 9.16 -12.84
CA LEU A 41 5.55 9.79 -13.68
C LEU A 41 6.21 10.27 -14.97
N MET A 42 5.59 9.95 -16.10
CA MET A 42 6.08 10.29 -17.44
C MET A 42 4.98 11.01 -18.20
N LEU A 43 5.27 12.22 -18.66
CA LEU A 43 4.34 13.05 -19.41
C LEU A 43 4.90 13.33 -20.80
N LYS A 44 3.99 13.39 -21.77
CA LYS A 44 4.23 13.96 -23.09
C LYS A 44 3.59 15.34 -23.12
N VAL A 45 4.40 16.38 -23.24
CA VAL A 45 3.97 17.77 -23.21
C VAL A 45 4.26 18.42 -24.55
N ASP A 46 3.28 19.11 -25.12
CA ASP A 46 3.49 19.92 -26.32
C ASP A 46 4.31 21.19 -25.96
N PRO A 47 5.50 21.42 -26.56
CA PRO A 47 6.34 22.57 -26.20
C PRO A 47 5.81 23.95 -26.58
N GLY A 48 4.84 24.03 -27.49
CA GLY A 48 4.25 25.31 -27.90
C GLY A 48 3.10 25.76 -26.99
N THR A 49 2.37 24.80 -26.42
CA THR A 49 1.14 25.04 -25.65
C THR A 49 1.24 24.64 -24.18
N GLU A 50 2.33 23.99 -23.78
CA GLU A 50 2.53 23.38 -22.46
C GLU A 50 1.39 22.42 -22.05
N ARG A 51 0.73 21.81 -23.03
CA ARG A 51 -0.40 20.90 -22.82
C ARG A 51 0.09 19.46 -22.70
N ILE A 52 -0.39 18.74 -21.71
CA ILE A 52 -0.11 17.32 -21.49
C ILE A 52 -0.95 16.50 -22.48
N GLU A 53 -0.32 15.94 -23.50
CA GLU A 53 -0.94 15.10 -24.53
C GLU A 53 -1.17 13.67 -24.04
N ASP A 54 -0.16 13.10 -23.38
CA ASP A 54 -0.23 11.79 -22.76
C ASP A 54 0.48 11.77 -21.41
N ALA A 55 0.04 10.88 -20.54
CA ALA A 55 0.56 10.71 -19.19
C ALA A 55 0.52 9.23 -18.85
N LYS A 56 1.65 8.68 -18.42
CA LYS A 56 1.77 7.31 -17.92
C LYS A 56 2.60 7.26 -16.65
N PHE A 57 2.47 6.18 -15.91
CA PHE A 57 3.24 5.98 -14.70
C PHE A 57 3.77 4.55 -14.56
N GLN A 58 4.86 4.44 -13.81
CA GLN A 58 5.35 3.20 -13.23
C GLN A 58 5.51 3.42 -11.74
N THR A 59 4.91 2.57 -10.92
CA THR A 59 5.04 2.66 -9.46
C THR A 59 5.33 1.30 -8.87
N PHE A 60 6.12 1.31 -7.83
CA PHE A 60 6.28 0.20 -6.91
C PHE A 60 5.73 0.64 -5.57
N GLY A 61 4.74 -0.05 -5.03
CA GLY A 61 4.18 0.35 -3.75
C GLY A 61 2.88 -0.33 -3.38
N CYS A 62 2.23 0.21 -2.34
CA CYS A 62 0.94 -0.31 -1.88
C CYS A 62 -0.22 0.02 -2.85
N GLY A 63 -1.36 -0.65 -2.70
CA GLY A 63 -2.51 -0.45 -3.59
C GLY A 63 -3.00 1.01 -3.68
N SER A 64 -2.85 1.79 -2.61
CA SER A 64 -3.15 3.22 -2.59
C SER A 64 -2.20 4.05 -3.46
N ALA A 65 -0.92 3.67 -3.56
CA ALA A 65 0.06 4.32 -4.43
C ALA A 65 -0.29 4.08 -5.90
N ILE A 66 -0.66 2.85 -6.26
CA ILE A 66 -1.12 2.50 -7.61
C ILE A 66 -2.39 3.29 -7.97
N ALA A 67 -3.39 3.28 -7.08
CA ALA A 67 -4.65 3.99 -7.33
C ALA A 67 -4.45 5.50 -7.45
N SER A 68 -3.64 6.11 -6.57
CA SER A 68 -3.34 7.55 -6.60
C SER A 68 -2.58 7.96 -7.86
N SER A 69 -1.59 7.16 -8.28
CA SER A 69 -0.82 7.42 -9.50
C SER A 69 -1.67 7.31 -10.75
N SER A 70 -2.55 6.30 -10.79
CA SER A 70 -3.51 6.13 -11.88
C SER A 70 -4.56 7.24 -11.94
N ALA A 71 -5.04 7.72 -10.79
CA ALA A 71 -5.96 8.86 -10.74
C ALA A 71 -5.28 10.14 -11.22
N LEU A 72 -4.04 10.38 -10.79
CA LEU A 72 -3.25 11.53 -11.19
C LEU A 72 -3.10 11.61 -12.72
N THR A 73 -2.75 10.52 -13.40
CA THR A 73 -2.56 10.52 -14.85
C THR A 73 -3.83 10.89 -15.62
N GLU A 74 -5.01 10.52 -15.11
CA GLU A 74 -6.28 10.94 -15.71
C GLU A 74 -6.61 12.40 -15.42
N LEU A 75 -6.30 12.88 -14.20
CA LEU A 75 -6.55 14.25 -13.79
C LEU A 75 -5.69 15.28 -14.55
N VAL A 76 -4.48 14.91 -14.96
CA VAL A 76 -3.52 15.82 -15.63
C VAL A 76 -3.58 15.73 -17.16
N LYS A 77 -4.04 14.62 -17.72
CA LYS A 77 -4.10 14.43 -19.17
C LYS A 77 -5.04 15.45 -19.80
N GLY A 78 -4.54 16.16 -20.83
CA GLY A 78 -5.29 17.22 -21.49
C GLY A 78 -5.41 18.51 -20.67
N LYS A 79 -4.59 18.72 -19.64
CA LYS A 79 -4.43 20.03 -18.98
C LYS A 79 -3.11 20.68 -19.40
N THR A 80 -2.98 21.99 -19.19
CA THR A 80 -1.66 22.63 -19.25
C THR A 80 -0.84 22.34 -17.99
N LEU A 81 0.48 22.53 -18.04
CA LEU A 81 1.35 22.36 -16.87
C LEU A 81 0.90 23.23 -15.69
N ASP A 82 0.54 24.49 -15.94
CA ASP A 82 0.05 25.40 -14.89
C ASP A 82 -1.30 24.99 -14.30
N GLU A 83 -2.18 24.37 -15.09
CA GLU A 83 -3.44 23.82 -14.60
C GLU A 83 -3.21 22.54 -13.80
N ALA A 84 -2.25 21.72 -14.22
CA ALA A 84 -1.88 20.49 -13.52
C ALA A 84 -1.24 20.81 -12.15
N LEU A 85 -0.36 21.83 -12.08
CA LEU A 85 0.28 22.26 -10.82
C LEU A 85 -0.68 22.80 -9.76
N LYS A 86 -1.88 23.22 -10.15
CA LYS A 86 -2.95 23.64 -9.22
C LYS A 86 -3.65 22.46 -8.55
N LEU A 87 -3.49 21.25 -9.06
CA LEU A 87 -3.99 20.06 -8.38
C LEU A 87 -3.29 19.91 -7.05
N THR A 88 -4.00 19.38 -6.07
CA THR A 88 -3.48 19.07 -4.75
C THR A 88 -3.61 17.58 -4.49
N ASN A 89 -2.93 17.09 -3.46
CA ASN A 89 -3.13 15.73 -2.95
C ASN A 89 -4.61 15.48 -2.56
N ALA A 90 -5.30 16.52 -2.08
CA ALA A 90 -6.71 16.45 -1.73
C ALA A 90 -7.60 16.22 -2.97
N ASP A 91 -7.31 16.87 -4.11
CA ASP A 91 -8.05 16.65 -5.36
C ASP A 91 -7.91 15.20 -5.86
N ILE A 92 -6.71 14.60 -5.72
CA ILE A 92 -6.47 13.20 -6.07
C ILE A 92 -7.26 12.27 -5.14
N ALA A 93 -7.23 12.54 -3.83
CA ALA A 93 -7.97 11.76 -2.85
C ALA A 93 -9.49 11.88 -3.07
N GLU A 94 -10.00 13.09 -3.31
CA GLU A 94 -11.40 13.36 -3.60
C GLU A 94 -11.84 12.68 -4.90
N PHE A 95 -11.02 12.72 -5.94
CA PHE A 95 -11.28 12.00 -7.18
C PHE A 95 -11.47 10.51 -6.92
N LEU A 96 -10.70 9.91 -6.02
CA LEU A 96 -10.84 8.51 -5.61
C LEU A 96 -12.01 8.24 -4.65
N GLY A 97 -12.83 9.25 -4.32
CA GLY A 97 -13.92 9.16 -3.34
C GLY A 97 -13.44 9.21 -1.88
N GLY A 98 -12.19 9.58 -1.67
CA GLY A 98 -11.50 9.56 -0.40
C GLY A 98 -10.46 8.45 -0.31
N LEU A 99 -9.40 8.72 0.44
CA LEU A 99 -8.41 7.72 0.85
C LEU A 99 -8.46 7.60 2.39
N PRO A 100 -8.23 6.40 2.95
CA PRO A 100 -8.00 6.27 4.38
C PRO A 100 -6.91 7.25 4.85
N PRO A 101 -7.09 7.97 5.97
CA PRO A 101 -6.16 8.99 6.43
C PRO A 101 -4.69 8.51 6.46
N GLU A 102 -4.46 7.28 6.90
CA GLU A 102 -3.14 6.66 7.02
C GLU A 102 -2.44 6.40 5.67
N LYS A 103 -3.19 6.51 4.57
CA LYS A 103 -2.74 6.33 3.18
C LYS A 103 -2.67 7.62 2.39
N MET A 104 -2.94 8.76 3.00
CA MET A 104 -2.89 10.07 2.32
C MET A 104 -1.52 10.40 1.73
N HIS A 105 -0.41 9.92 2.31
CA HIS A 105 0.94 10.09 1.74
C HIS A 105 1.08 9.59 0.28
N CYS A 106 0.29 8.59 -0.13
CA CYS A 106 0.31 8.11 -1.52
C CYS A 106 -0.20 9.16 -2.52
N SER A 107 -1.10 10.06 -2.08
CA SER A 107 -1.57 11.19 -2.89
C SER A 107 -0.57 12.35 -2.92
N VAL A 108 0.20 12.54 -1.83
CA VAL A 108 1.29 13.52 -1.77
C VAL A 108 2.41 13.14 -2.72
N MET A 109 2.86 11.88 -2.68
CA MET A 109 3.88 11.36 -3.61
C MET A 109 3.48 11.55 -5.08
N GLY A 110 2.20 11.36 -5.42
CA GLY A 110 1.70 11.65 -6.77
C GLY A 110 1.90 13.12 -7.16
N TYR A 111 1.55 14.04 -6.25
CA TYR A 111 1.73 15.47 -6.48
C TYR A 111 3.19 15.88 -6.62
N GLU A 112 4.08 15.36 -5.77
CA GLU A 112 5.53 15.59 -5.86
C GLU A 112 6.09 15.09 -7.21
N ALA A 113 5.67 13.90 -7.65
CA ALA A 113 6.06 13.37 -8.96
C ALA A 113 5.64 14.29 -10.12
N LEU A 114 4.48 14.93 -10.01
CA LEU A 114 4.01 15.91 -10.99
C LEU A 114 4.89 17.16 -10.99
N GLN A 115 5.22 17.71 -9.82
CA GLN A 115 6.11 18.86 -9.70
C GLN A 115 7.50 18.56 -10.29
N ALA A 116 8.07 17.40 -9.95
CA ALA A 116 9.34 16.93 -10.49
C ALA A 116 9.30 16.80 -12.03
N ALA A 117 8.20 16.25 -12.58
CA ALA A 117 8.04 16.12 -14.03
C ALA A 117 7.93 17.48 -14.73
N VAL A 118 7.22 18.44 -14.14
CA VAL A 118 7.08 19.80 -14.69
C VAL A 118 8.40 20.55 -14.65
N ALA A 119 9.14 20.47 -13.54
CA ALA A 119 10.46 21.08 -13.41
C ALA A 119 11.44 20.49 -14.42
N ASN A 120 11.43 19.16 -14.60
CA ASN A 120 12.24 18.47 -15.62
C ASN A 120 11.95 19.01 -17.03
N PHE A 121 10.69 19.23 -17.38
CA PHE A 121 10.30 19.80 -18.66
C PHE A 121 10.79 21.24 -18.86
N ARG A 122 10.67 22.07 -17.82
CA ARG A 122 11.09 23.48 -17.84
C ARG A 122 12.61 23.65 -17.72
N GLY A 123 13.35 22.58 -17.47
CA GLY A 123 14.80 22.62 -17.25
C GLY A 123 15.17 23.27 -15.90
N GLU A 124 14.25 23.23 -14.94
CA GLU A 124 14.45 23.74 -13.58
C GLU A 124 15.01 22.61 -12.69
N GLU A 125 15.87 22.97 -11.73
CA GLU A 125 16.26 22.03 -10.69
C GLU A 125 15.09 21.86 -9.71
N TRP A 126 14.44 20.70 -9.76
CA TRP A 126 13.58 20.27 -8.66
C TRP A 126 14.46 19.77 -7.53
N LYS A 127 14.49 20.51 -6.43
CA LYS A 127 15.05 20.03 -5.18
C LYS A 127 13.90 19.45 -4.37
N ASP A 128 14.01 18.16 -4.11
CA ASP A 128 13.21 17.51 -3.09
C ASP A 128 13.52 18.20 -1.76
N ASP A 129 12.56 18.95 -1.24
CA ASP A 129 12.72 19.78 -0.05
C ASP A 129 12.74 18.96 1.25
N HIS A 130 12.69 17.63 1.15
CA HIS A 130 12.89 16.66 2.24
C HIS A 130 14.30 16.67 2.87
N GLU A 131 15.21 17.60 2.50
CA GLU A 131 16.57 17.68 3.08
C GLU A 131 16.92 18.98 3.85
N GLU A 132 15.98 19.88 4.17
CA GLU A 132 16.29 21.10 4.96
C GLU A 132 15.41 21.33 6.20
N GLY A 133 14.91 20.27 6.83
CA GLY A 133 14.22 20.34 8.13
C GLY A 133 14.91 19.56 9.25
N ALA A 134 14.79 20.00 10.50
CA ALA A 134 15.19 19.18 11.64
C ALA A 134 14.35 17.89 11.65
N LEU A 135 14.99 16.72 11.71
CA LEU A 135 14.28 15.44 11.74
C LEU A 135 13.47 15.31 13.04
N ILE A 136 12.15 15.48 12.94
CA ILE A 136 11.23 15.45 14.10
C ILE A 136 10.89 14.00 14.46
N CYS A 137 10.45 13.19 13.51
CA CYS A 137 10.12 11.79 13.73
C CYS A 137 11.13 10.84 13.09
N LYS A 138 12.03 10.29 13.91
CA LYS A 138 13.03 9.30 13.47
C LYS A 138 12.41 7.99 12.96
N CYS A 139 11.26 7.57 13.50
CA CYS A 139 10.66 6.29 13.14
C CYS A 139 10.04 6.28 11.74
N PHE A 140 9.48 7.41 11.32
CA PHE A 140 8.79 7.54 10.03
C PHE A 140 9.53 8.47 9.06
N GLY A 141 10.73 8.93 9.43
CA GLY A 141 11.53 9.81 8.58
C GLY A 141 10.86 11.15 8.31
N VAL A 142 10.11 11.70 9.26
CA VAL A 142 9.37 12.96 9.07
C VAL A 142 10.17 14.12 9.66
N ASP A 143 10.54 15.08 8.83
CA ASP A 143 11.20 16.31 9.25
C ASP A 143 10.21 17.47 9.53
N GLU A 144 10.74 18.60 9.99
CA GLU A 144 9.97 19.81 10.30
C GLU A 144 9.25 20.37 9.07
N HIS A 145 9.87 20.39 7.89
CA HIS A 145 9.29 20.97 6.67
C HIS A 145 8.13 20.14 6.13
N MET A 146 8.26 18.80 6.17
CA MET A 146 7.17 17.88 5.88
C MET A 146 5.97 18.12 6.80
N LEU A 147 6.22 18.36 8.09
CA LEU A 147 5.16 18.70 9.04
C LEU A 147 4.51 20.04 8.68
N GLU A 148 5.30 21.09 8.47
CA GLU A 148 4.78 22.43 8.12
C GLU A 148 3.92 22.39 6.85
N THR A 149 4.40 21.72 5.81
CA THR A 149 3.70 21.54 4.54
C THR A 149 2.40 20.75 4.74
N ALA A 150 2.46 19.61 5.44
CA ALA A 150 1.28 18.81 5.72
C ALA A 150 0.23 19.59 6.52
N ILE A 151 0.67 20.37 7.53
CA ILE A 151 -0.19 21.23 8.34
C ILE A 151 -0.87 22.30 7.49
N ARG A 152 -0.11 23.02 6.65
CA ARG A 152 -0.64 24.10 5.81
C ARG A 152 -1.61 23.59 4.76
N VAL A 153 -1.21 22.59 3.98
CA VAL A 153 -1.99 22.05 2.86
C VAL A 153 -3.31 21.46 3.33
N ASN A 154 -3.29 20.73 4.47
CA ASN A 154 -4.46 20.02 4.96
C ASN A 154 -5.15 20.73 6.13
N LYS A 155 -4.70 21.94 6.50
CA LYS A 155 -5.21 22.75 7.62
C LYS A 155 -5.30 21.98 8.93
N LEU A 156 -4.23 21.28 9.29
CA LEU A 156 -4.21 20.40 10.47
C LEU A 156 -4.14 21.23 11.75
N THR A 157 -5.05 21.00 12.68
CA THR A 157 -5.13 21.79 13.93
C THR A 157 -4.99 20.96 15.20
N THR A 158 -4.80 19.65 15.09
CA THR A 158 -4.61 18.76 16.24
C THR A 158 -3.44 17.80 16.02
N LEU A 159 -2.83 17.35 17.12
CA LEU A 159 -1.77 16.34 17.07
C LEU A 159 -2.26 15.05 16.38
N GLU A 160 -3.50 14.64 16.66
CA GLU A 160 -4.12 13.46 16.06
C GLU A 160 -4.18 13.57 14.53
N MET A 161 -4.61 14.74 14.02
CA MET A 161 -4.61 15.03 12.59
C MET A 161 -3.20 14.96 12.00
N VAL A 162 -2.20 15.52 12.68
CA VAL A 162 -0.81 15.43 12.21
C VAL A 162 -0.34 13.98 12.15
N THR A 163 -0.60 13.19 13.19
CA THR A 163 -0.27 11.76 13.20
C THR A 163 -0.96 11.00 12.09
N PHE A 164 -2.21 11.32 11.74
CA PHE A 164 -2.89 10.64 10.64
C PHE A 164 -2.28 10.92 9.28
N TYR A 165 -1.97 12.18 8.99
CA TYR A 165 -1.46 12.58 7.68
C TYR A 165 0.01 12.22 7.49
N THR A 166 0.81 12.26 8.56
CA THR A 166 2.27 12.11 8.48
C THR A 166 2.80 10.82 9.11
N LYS A 167 1.96 10.08 9.85
CA LYS A 167 2.32 8.94 10.73
C LYS A 167 3.22 9.33 11.91
N ALA A 168 3.77 10.54 11.93
CA ALA A 168 4.62 11.04 13.00
C ALA A 168 3.86 11.04 14.34
N GLY A 169 4.49 10.53 15.39
CA GLY A 169 3.88 10.41 16.73
C GLY A 169 3.04 9.16 16.96
N GLY A 170 2.73 8.37 15.92
CA GLY A 170 1.86 7.18 16.04
C GLY A 170 2.54 5.89 16.49
N SER A 171 3.88 5.84 16.57
CA SER A 171 4.65 4.63 16.91
C SER A 171 5.26 4.70 18.32
N CYS A 172 6.47 5.25 18.48
CA CYS A 172 7.14 5.36 19.78
C CYS A 172 6.72 6.59 20.60
N ALA A 173 5.97 7.52 19.99
CA ALA A 173 5.54 8.80 20.54
C ALA A 173 6.66 9.76 21.06
N THR A 174 7.95 9.43 20.86
CA THR A 174 9.07 10.26 21.35
C THR A 174 9.14 11.64 20.68
N CYS A 175 8.56 11.78 19.49
CA CYS A 175 8.57 13.02 18.72
C CYS A 175 7.34 13.93 18.98
N VAL A 176 6.44 13.56 19.89
CA VAL A 176 5.18 14.32 20.13
C VAL A 176 5.46 15.78 20.48
N GLU A 177 6.38 16.07 21.40
CA GLU A 177 6.71 17.46 21.76
C GLU A 177 7.24 18.26 20.56
N GLY A 178 8.06 17.63 19.72
CA GLY A 178 8.55 18.25 18.48
C GLY A 178 7.42 18.55 17.51
N ILE A 179 6.49 17.61 17.33
CA ILE A 179 5.31 17.79 16.46
C ILE A 179 4.42 18.92 16.99
N GLU A 180 4.14 18.96 18.30
CA GLU A 180 3.34 20.02 18.93
C GLU A 180 3.98 21.40 18.73
N GLY A 181 5.32 21.48 18.80
CA GLY A 181 6.07 22.69 18.54
C GLY A 181 5.88 23.21 17.11
N VAL A 182 6.05 22.33 16.12
CA VAL A 182 5.83 22.69 14.71
C VAL A 182 4.36 23.06 14.48
N LEU A 183 3.42 22.26 14.98
CA LEU A 183 1.99 22.50 14.85
C LEU A 183 1.54 23.84 15.42
N ALA A 184 2.05 24.22 16.60
CA ALA A 184 1.74 25.52 17.22
C ALA A 184 2.31 26.68 16.39
N LYS A 185 3.56 26.57 15.94
CA LYS A 185 4.25 27.57 15.13
C LYS A 185 3.54 27.79 13.79
N THR A 186 3.24 26.72 13.06
CA THR A 186 2.59 26.79 11.75
C THR A 186 1.15 27.31 11.87
N ASN A 187 0.37 26.85 12.86
CA ASN A 187 -0.98 27.36 13.06
C ASN A 187 -1.01 28.85 13.42
N ALA A 188 -0.03 29.35 14.19
CA ALA A 188 0.07 30.79 14.46
C ALA A 188 0.26 31.59 13.16
N GLN A 189 1.14 31.15 12.27
CA GLN A 189 1.34 31.78 10.95
C GLN A 189 0.08 31.69 10.08
N MET A 190 -0.57 30.53 10.05
CA MET A 190 -1.81 30.33 9.29
C MET A 190 -2.97 31.23 9.79
N VAL A 191 -3.00 31.58 11.08
CA VAL A 191 -3.95 32.57 11.62
C VAL A 191 -3.62 33.98 11.13
N GLU A 192 -2.34 34.36 11.13
CA GLU A 192 -1.89 35.67 10.62
C GLU A 192 -2.19 35.83 9.13
N GLU A 193 -2.05 34.74 8.37
CA GLU A 193 -2.37 34.67 6.93
C GLU A 193 -3.88 34.54 6.65
N GLY A 194 -4.72 34.37 7.68
CA GLY A 194 -6.17 34.23 7.56
C GLY A 194 -6.64 32.88 6.98
N LEU A 195 -5.79 31.85 6.98
CA LEU A 195 -6.10 30.51 6.48
C LEU A 195 -6.96 29.68 7.44
N ILE A 196 -6.83 29.95 8.75
CA ILE A 196 -7.62 29.32 9.83
C ILE A 196 -8.01 30.37 10.88
N ALA A 197 -9.07 30.10 11.64
CA ALA A 197 -9.51 31.00 12.71
C ALA A 197 -8.70 30.80 14.00
N LYS A 198 -8.53 31.86 14.79
CA LYS A 198 -7.69 31.86 16.01
C LYS A 198 -8.16 30.86 17.08
N ASP A 199 -9.45 30.58 17.12
CA ASP A 199 -10.09 29.59 18.01
C ASP A 199 -9.83 28.14 17.57
N GLN A 200 -9.47 27.93 16.30
CA GLN A 200 -9.15 26.61 15.75
C GLN A 200 -7.66 26.28 15.83
N ALA A 201 -6.79 27.26 16.06
CA ALA A 201 -5.36 27.07 16.10
C ALA A 201 -4.91 26.26 17.32
N PHE A 202 -3.97 25.34 17.10
CA PHE A 202 -3.35 24.56 18.17
C PHE A 202 -2.53 25.46 19.13
N VAL A 203 -2.65 25.22 20.44
CA VAL A 203 -1.87 25.92 21.48
C VAL A 203 -1.16 24.89 22.35
N ALA A 204 0.17 24.85 22.28
CA ALA A 204 0.99 23.96 23.09
C ALA A 204 0.78 24.22 24.59
N GLY A 205 0.63 23.16 25.38
CA GLY A 205 0.52 23.22 26.85
C GLY A 205 -0.88 23.56 27.41
N LYS A 206 -1.89 23.81 26.57
CA LYS A 206 -3.29 23.76 27.03
C LYS A 206 -3.79 22.33 26.96
N GLY A 207 -3.61 21.60 28.05
CA GLY A 207 -4.31 20.35 28.28
C GLY A 207 -5.81 20.58 28.43
N GLU A 208 -6.54 20.64 27.32
CA GLU A 208 -7.99 20.48 27.31
C GLU A 208 -8.37 19.41 26.30
N ALA A 209 -8.76 18.25 26.82
CA ALA A 209 -9.68 17.34 26.14
C ALA A 209 -10.99 18.12 25.87
N GLY A 210 -11.05 18.82 24.74
CA GLY A 210 -12.12 19.79 24.46
C GLY A 210 -12.62 19.73 23.02
N ASN A 211 -13.63 18.88 22.80
CA ASN A 211 -14.61 18.97 21.69
C ASN A 211 -14.11 18.97 20.24
N VAL A 212 -13.50 17.86 19.79
CA VAL A 212 -13.65 17.46 18.39
C VAL A 212 -14.95 16.66 18.26
N LYS A 213 -15.98 17.27 17.69
CA LYS A 213 -17.21 16.57 17.29
C LYS A 213 -16.83 15.38 16.40
N ARG A 214 -17.18 14.18 16.84
CA ARG A 214 -17.07 12.94 16.06
C ARG A 214 -17.80 13.08 14.71
N LYS A 215 -17.10 12.69 13.64
CA LYS A 215 -17.55 12.40 12.25
C LYS A 215 -18.28 13.52 11.49
N PRO A 216 -17.84 13.88 10.27
CA PRO A 216 -18.78 14.06 9.17
C PRO A 216 -19.49 12.70 8.99
N GLN A 217 -20.75 12.61 9.43
CA GLN A 217 -21.59 11.48 9.07
C GLN A 217 -21.91 11.58 7.58
N VAL A 218 -21.20 10.82 6.75
CA VAL A 218 -21.80 10.38 5.49
C VAL A 218 -22.87 9.37 5.88
N LYS A 219 -24.14 9.69 5.63
CA LYS A 219 -25.25 8.76 5.86
C LYS A 219 -25.03 7.52 4.99
N PRO A 220 -25.02 6.30 5.57
CA PRO A 220 -25.12 5.09 4.77
C PRO A 220 -26.57 4.98 4.33
N ALA A 221 -26.84 5.22 3.06
CA ALA A 221 -28.11 4.88 2.44
C ALA A 221 -27.85 3.91 1.30
N VAL A 222 -27.37 2.72 1.65
CA VAL A 222 -27.57 1.53 0.82
C VAL A 222 -27.89 0.41 1.80
N GLU A 223 -29.12 -0.09 1.74
CA GLU A 223 -29.49 -1.35 2.37
C GLU A 223 -28.67 -2.45 1.68
N LEU A 224 -27.82 -3.12 2.44
CA LEU A 224 -27.08 -4.29 1.99
C LEU A 224 -28.11 -5.39 1.72
N SER A 225 -28.42 -5.65 0.46
CA SER A 225 -29.07 -6.89 0.05
C SER A 225 -28.07 -8.04 0.19
N ASP A 226 -28.52 -9.18 0.70
CA ASP A 226 -27.72 -10.42 0.89
C ASP A 226 -27.18 -11.05 -0.41
N ASP A 227 -27.39 -10.40 -1.56
CA ASP A 227 -26.84 -10.80 -2.85
C ASP A 227 -25.40 -10.29 -3.01
N PHE A 228 -24.47 -11.01 -2.37
CA PHE A 228 -23.05 -10.91 -2.71
C PHE A 228 -22.83 -11.33 -4.17
N ILE A 229 -22.53 -10.37 -5.05
CA ILE A 229 -21.94 -10.68 -6.36
C ILE A 229 -20.48 -11.08 -6.13
N GLN A 230 -20.16 -12.34 -6.39
CA GLN A 230 -18.77 -12.79 -6.54
C GLN A 230 -18.13 -12.03 -7.71
N LEU A 231 -17.14 -11.19 -7.41
CA LEU A 231 -16.33 -10.52 -8.44
C LEU A 231 -15.47 -11.53 -9.18
N GLU A 232 -15.82 -11.79 -10.44
CA GLU A 232 -14.96 -12.39 -11.47
C GLU A 232 -14.29 -11.26 -12.28
N VAL A 233 -13.24 -10.61 -11.75
CA VAL A 233 -12.43 -9.71 -12.61
C VAL A 233 -10.96 -9.67 -12.18
N PHE A 234 -10.24 -10.72 -12.56
CA PHE A 234 -8.85 -10.58 -13.01
C PHE A 234 -8.81 -11.26 -14.38
N ASN A 235 -8.69 -10.47 -15.46
CA ASN A 235 -8.61 -11.03 -16.79
C ASN A 235 -7.27 -11.76 -17.00
N ASP A 236 -7.37 -12.87 -17.71
CA ASP A 236 -6.61 -14.12 -17.57
C ASP A 236 -5.46 -14.25 -18.60
N GLU A 237 -4.98 -13.14 -19.18
CA GLU A 237 -4.14 -13.20 -20.38
C GLU A 237 -2.61 -13.29 -20.13
N MET A 238 -2.13 -13.26 -18.88
CA MET A 238 -0.68 -13.45 -18.61
C MET A 238 -0.34 -14.40 -17.47
N ARG A 239 -1.26 -15.28 -17.06
CA ARG A 239 -0.89 -16.41 -16.21
C ARG A 239 -1.90 -17.52 -16.42
N ALA A 240 -1.57 -18.51 -17.26
CA ALA A 240 -2.31 -19.76 -17.22
C ALA A 240 -2.40 -20.21 -15.75
N PRO A 241 -3.60 -20.27 -15.14
CA PRO A 241 -3.71 -20.72 -13.76
C PRO A 241 -3.17 -22.15 -13.72
N PRO A 242 -2.30 -22.51 -12.74
CA PRO A 242 -1.94 -23.90 -12.59
C PRO A 242 -3.26 -24.66 -12.40
N PRO A 243 -3.49 -25.76 -13.13
CA PRO A 243 -4.78 -26.43 -13.17
C PRO A 243 -5.26 -26.65 -11.74
N LYS A 244 -6.47 -26.18 -11.40
CA LYS A 244 -7.10 -26.49 -10.11
C LYS A 244 -7.36 -27.98 -10.10
N LEU A 245 -6.39 -28.72 -9.57
CA LEU A 245 -6.45 -30.17 -9.44
C LEU A 245 -7.71 -30.51 -8.65
N THR A 246 -8.55 -31.38 -9.22
CA THR A 246 -9.71 -31.93 -8.50
C THR A 246 -9.22 -32.64 -7.25
N MET A 247 -10.07 -32.84 -6.23
CA MET A 247 -9.67 -33.56 -5.01
C MET A 247 -9.05 -34.93 -5.35
N VAL A 248 -9.57 -35.63 -6.36
CA VAL A 248 -9.01 -36.88 -6.87
C VAL A 248 -7.61 -36.71 -7.48
N GLN A 249 -7.36 -35.62 -8.21
CA GLN A 249 -6.04 -35.33 -8.78
C GLN A 249 -5.04 -34.87 -7.71
N LYS A 250 -5.48 -34.13 -6.69
CA LYS A 250 -4.66 -33.76 -5.53
C LYS A 250 -4.23 -34.99 -4.74
N VAL A 251 -5.17 -35.88 -4.44
CA VAL A 251 -4.89 -37.14 -3.73
C VAL A 251 -3.87 -37.97 -4.51
N LYS A 252 -4.07 -38.18 -5.82
CA LYS A 252 -3.12 -38.94 -6.65
C LYS A 252 -1.71 -38.36 -6.64
N LEU A 253 -1.56 -37.04 -6.77
CA LEU A 253 -0.25 -36.39 -6.77
C LEU A 253 0.44 -36.44 -5.41
N VAL A 254 -0.32 -36.29 -4.33
CA VAL A 254 0.19 -36.39 -2.96
C VAL A 254 0.60 -37.84 -2.65
N GLU A 255 -0.18 -38.84 -3.08
CA GLU A 255 0.16 -40.25 -2.96
C GLU A 255 1.43 -40.62 -3.73
N GLU A 256 1.57 -40.12 -4.97
CA GLU A 256 2.77 -40.34 -5.78
C GLU A 256 4.00 -39.69 -5.16
N ALA A 257 3.87 -38.46 -4.65
CA ALA A 257 4.93 -37.76 -3.94
C ALA A 257 5.35 -38.49 -2.65
N ILE A 258 4.38 -38.95 -1.85
CA ILE A 258 4.67 -39.74 -0.65
C ILE A 258 5.35 -41.05 -1.04
N GLY A 259 4.86 -41.75 -2.07
CA GLY A 259 5.44 -43.00 -2.59
C GLY A 259 6.93 -42.90 -2.95
N GLU A 260 7.34 -41.82 -3.61
CA GLU A 260 8.76 -41.56 -3.92
C GLU A 260 9.62 -41.28 -2.68
N MET A 261 9.02 -40.72 -1.62
CA MET A 261 9.73 -40.43 -0.37
C MET A 261 9.86 -41.66 0.54
N ARG A 262 8.95 -42.65 0.42
CA ARG A 262 8.93 -43.85 1.29
C ARG A 262 10.26 -44.62 1.30
N PRO A 263 10.99 -44.85 0.20
CA PRO A 263 12.28 -45.56 0.25
C PRO A 263 13.35 -44.84 1.08
N THR A 264 13.35 -43.50 1.07
CA THR A 264 14.25 -42.69 1.91
C THR A 264 13.81 -42.77 3.37
N LEU A 265 12.51 -42.58 3.65
CA LEU A 265 11.98 -42.66 5.02
C LEU A 265 12.18 -44.06 5.64
N LYS A 266 12.01 -45.12 4.84
CA LYS A 266 12.25 -46.52 5.27
C LYS A 266 13.72 -46.81 5.53
N ARG A 267 14.63 -46.18 4.77
CA ARG A 267 16.08 -46.26 5.04
C ARG A 267 16.42 -45.63 6.39
N ASP A 268 15.71 -44.59 6.77
CA ASP A 268 15.84 -43.89 8.05
C ASP A 268 15.03 -44.57 9.18
N GLY A 269 14.44 -45.74 8.92
CA GLY A 269 13.71 -46.53 9.91
C GLY A 269 12.28 -46.06 10.21
N GLY A 270 11.69 -45.21 9.38
CA GLY A 270 10.32 -44.72 9.50
C GLY A 270 9.47 -44.95 8.25
N ASP A 271 8.19 -44.60 8.31
CA ASP A 271 7.31 -44.60 7.14
C ASP A 271 6.22 -43.53 7.28
N CYS A 272 5.67 -43.09 6.15
CA CYS A 272 4.63 -42.07 6.06
C CYS A 272 3.50 -42.54 5.15
N GLU A 273 2.26 -42.49 5.67
CA GLU A 273 1.06 -42.88 4.95
C GLU A 273 0.06 -41.72 4.90
N LEU A 274 -0.57 -41.52 3.75
CA LEU A 274 -1.62 -40.52 3.58
C LEU A 274 -2.91 -41.05 4.24
N ILE A 275 -3.51 -40.26 5.14
CA ILE A 275 -4.81 -40.56 5.73
C ILE A 275 -5.91 -39.85 4.96
N ASP A 276 -5.80 -38.52 4.81
CA ASP A 276 -6.82 -37.69 4.17
C ASP A 276 -6.25 -36.34 3.74
N ILE A 277 -6.99 -35.61 2.90
CA ILE A 277 -6.67 -34.24 2.48
C ILE A 277 -7.90 -33.36 2.69
N ASP A 278 -7.79 -32.40 3.61
CA ASP A 278 -8.83 -31.41 3.87
C ASP A 278 -8.34 -30.03 3.41
N GLY A 279 -8.81 -29.60 2.23
CA GLY A 279 -8.44 -28.33 1.63
C GLY A 279 -6.95 -28.22 1.27
N ASP A 280 -6.19 -27.52 2.11
CA ASP A 280 -4.74 -27.32 2.04
C ASP A 280 -3.97 -28.20 3.04
N ARG A 281 -4.67 -28.91 3.92
CA ARG A 281 -4.08 -29.77 4.95
C ARG A 281 -3.98 -31.20 4.47
N VAL A 282 -2.78 -31.74 4.50
CA VAL A 282 -2.48 -33.15 4.19
C VAL A 282 -2.27 -33.88 5.51
N LEU A 283 -3.20 -34.75 5.86
CA LEU A 283 -3.19 -35.54 7.10
C LEU A 283 -2.37 -36.81 6.84
N VAL A 284 -1.25 -36.95 7.55
CA VAL A 284 -0.35 -38.10 7.37
C VAL A 284 -0.15 -38.87 8.66
N LYS A 285 -0.07 -40.19 8.55
CA LYS A 285 0.34 -41.09 9.62
C LYS A 285 1.83 -41.36 9.52
N LEU A 286 2.58 -41.01 10.56
CA LEU A 286 3.98 -41.37 10.68
C LEU A 286 4.11 -42.65 11.51
N THR A 287 4.90 -43.60 11.03
CA THR A 287 5.16 -44.87 11.74
C THR A 287 6.67 -45.14 11.83
N GLY A 288 7.05 -46.10 12.68
CA GLY A 288 8.47 -46.42 12.93
C GLY A 288 9.19 -45.33 13.73
N ALA A 289 10.46 -45.08 13.42
CA ALA A 289 11.29 -44.08 14.09
C ALA A 289 10.69 -42.66 14.04
N CYS A 290 9.84 -42.36 13.05
CA CYS A 290 9.21 -41.05 12.87
C CYS A 290 8.05 -40.77 13.85
N SER A 291 7.55 -41.77 14.58
CA SER A 291 6.42 -41.59 15.51
C SER A 291 6.80 -40.96 16.85
N ASN A 292 8.02 -41.24 17.36
CA ASN A 292 8.47 -40.84 18.69
C ASN A 292 9.83 -40.11 18.70
N CYS A 293 10.30 -39.62 17.56
CA CYS A 293 11.57 -38.89 17.47
C CYS A 293 11.40 -37.41 17.81
N GLN A 294 12.25 -36.85 18.67
CA GLN A 294 12.30 -35.40 18.96
C GLN A 294 12.60 -34.55 17.70
N LEU A 295 13.14 -35.17 16.65
CA LEU A 295 13.40 -34.57 15.32
C LEU A 295 12.29 -34.85 14.29
N SER A 296 11.16 -35.44 14.69
CA SER A 296 10.02 -35.71 13.78
C SER A 296 9.48 -34.45 13.10
N SER A 297 9.64 -33.28 13.73
CA SER A 297 9.32 -31.97 13.15
C SER A 297 10.15 -31.65 11.89
N LEU A 298 11.43 -32.06 11.84
CA LEU A 298 12.26 -31.90 10.65
C LEU A 298 11.82 -32.82 9.51
N THR A 299 11.35 -34.03 9.84
CA THR A 299 10.81 -34.96 8.84
C THR A 299 9.49 -34.42 8.26
N VAL A 300 8.60 -33.86 9.09
CA VAL A 300 7.35 -33.25 8.63
C VAL A 300 7.64 -32.03 7.72
N SER A 301 8.59 -31.18 8.11
CA SER A 301 9.01 -30.05 7.28
C SER A 301 9.64 -30.49 5.96
N GLY A 302 10.49 -31.52 5.97
CA GLY A 302 11.08 -32.07 4.75
C GLY A 302 10.06 -32.72 3.81
N ILE A 303 9.04 -33.38 4.36
CA ILE A 303 7.90 -33.90 3.59
C ILE A 303 7.08 -32.73 3.02
N GLN A 304 6.85 -31.67 3.79
CA GLN A 304 6.12 -30.49 3.35
C GLN A 304 6.83 -29.75 2.20
N GLU A 305 8.15 -29.54 2.29
CA GLU A 305 8.94 -28.91 1.24
C GLU A 305 8.91 -29.72 -0.06
N ARG A 306 9.06 -31.04 0.03
CA ARG A 306 9.00 -31.93 -1.15
C ARG A 306 7.61 -31.98 -1.76
N LEU A 307 6.55 -32.00 -0.94
CA LEU A 307 5.18 -31.91 -1.42
C LEU A 307 4.91 -30.57 -2.10
N ALA A 308 5.35 -29.46 -1.51
CA ALA A 308 5.21 -28.13 -2.08
C ALA A 308 5.98 -27.99 -3.41
N ALA A 309 7.20 -28.53 -3.49
CA ALA A 309 8.01 -28.50 -4.70
C ALA A 309 7.37 -29.30 -5.85
N LYS A 310 6.80 -30.48 -5.55
CA LYS A 310 6.24 -31.37 -6.57
C LYS A 310 4.82 -30.99 -6.99
N THR A 311 3.98 -30.58 -6.03
CA THR A 311 2.59 -30.20 -6.31
C THR A 311 2.45 -28.75 -6.74
N LYS A 312 3.46 -27.90 -6.47
CA LYS A 312 3.39 -26.43 -6.63
C LYS A 312 2.21 -25.80 -5.89
N LEU A 313 1.69 -26.49 -4.88
CA LEU A 313 0.59 -26.04 -4.03
C LEU A 313 1.12 -25.74 -2.63
N PRO A 314 0.60 -24.70 -1.96
CA PRO A 314 0.94 -24.39 -0.58
C PRO A 314 0.24 -25.37 0.37
N LEU A 315 0.70 -26.63 0.40
CA LEU A 315 0.14 -27.68 1.23
C LEU A 315 0.82 -27.70 2.61
N ARG A 316 0.01 -27.86 3.66
CA ARG A 316 0.48 -28.00 5.05
C ARG A 316 0.37 -29.45 5.49
N VAL A 317 1.49 -30.03 5.90
CA VAL A 317 1.50 -31.42 6.39
C VAL A 317 1.17 -31.43 7.86
N VAL A 318 0.14 -32.19 8.23
CA VAL A 318 -0.32 -32.33 9.61
C VAL A 318 -0.15 -33.79 10.03
N PRO A 319 0.78 -34.11 10.95
CA PRO A 319 0.90 -35.47 11.47
C PRO A 319 -0.31 -35.74 12.36
N VAL A 320 -0.99 -36.86 12.09
CA VAL A 320 -2.07 -37.35 12.96
C VAL A 320 -1.46 -38.40 13.89
N ALA A 321 -1.74 -38.26 15.19
CA ALA A 321 -1.33 -39.25 16.17
C ALA A 321 -1.94 -40.62 15.81
N ALA A 322 -1.12 -41.67 15.86
CA ALA A 322 -1.54 -43.04 15.58
C ALA A 322 -2.53 -43.58 16.63
#